data_AF-A0A519SXT9-F1
#
_entry.id   AF-A0A519SXT9-F1
#
_cell.length_a   1.000
_cell.length_b   1.000
_cell.length_c   1.000
_cell.angle_alpha   90.00
_cell.angle_beta   90.00
_cell.angle_gamma   90.00
#
_symmetry.space_group_name_H-M   'P 1'
#
loop_
_entity.id
_entity.type
_entity.pdbx_description
1 polymer ?
#
loop_
_entity_poly.entity_id
_entity_poly.type
_entity_poly.pdbx_seq_one_letter_code
_entity_poly.pdbx_strand_id
1 'polypeptide(L)'
;MTHKYYAGAVVLGLAALPLAAWAQDGPVQRKVLGSDGQPTLVEFSATGRATLSATNAAQVLRQQLPVGSQDELRAARFSADQLGFTHQRFQQYFKGVKVEHASYSVHARQNQVQSLSGDFEAINSQLSVQPTLGAKEALGRCMQALRSQLCTQTAGMLTKTSTCPRNPSGPARRAAENSMTPLGQRQYPMQQQWQELSCL
;
A
#
# COMPACT_ATOMS: atom_id res chain seq x y z
N MET A 1 34.24 -63.39 -60.34
CA MET A 1 33.51 -63.15 -59.07
C MET A 1 32.56 -61.99 -59.33
N THR A 2 31.29 -62.29 -59.59
CA THR A 2 30.30 -61.34 -60.11
C THR A 2 29.36 -60.89 -59.00
N HIS A 3 29.35 -59.59 -58.73
CA HIS A 3 28.48 -58.94 -57.75
C HIS A 3 27.04 -58.89 -58.27
N LYS A 4 26.10 -59.39 -57.48
CA LYS A 4 24.66 -59.21 -57.69
C LYS A 4 24.17 -58.08 -56.78
N TYR A 5 23.77 -56.97 -57.37
CA TYR A 5 23.08 -55.88 -56.67
C TYR A 5 21.59 -56.18 -56.61
N TYR A 6 21.02 -56.26 -55.41
CA TYR A 6 19.58 -56.24 -55.21
C TYR A 6 19.12 -54.79 -55.05
N ALA A 7 18.37 -54.31 -56.04
CA ALA A 7 17.61 -53.07 -55.96
C ALA A 7 16.38 -53.29 -55.07
N GLY A 8 16.53 -53.03 -53.77
CA GLY A 8 15.42 -52.95 -52.83
C GLY A 8 15.05 -51.48 -52.62
N ALA A 9 13.98 -51.02 -53.25
CA ALA A 9 13.42 -49.70 -53.01
C ALA A 9 12.76 -49.67 -51.62
N VAL A 10 13.45 -49.09 -50.63
CA VAL A 10 12.86 -48.76 -49.33
C VAL A 10 12.18 -47.40 -49.46
N VAL A 11 10.86 -47.40 -49.62
CA VAL A 11 10.04 -46.18 -49.52
C VAL A 11 9.92 -45.85 -48.02
N LEU A 12 10.79 -44.97 -47.55
CA LEU A 12 10.68 -44.33 -46.24
C LEU A 12 9.50 -43.35 -46.28
N GLY A 13 8.32 -43.83 -45.90
CA GLY A 13 7.16 -43.00 -45.59
C GLY A 13 7.45 -42.18 -44.32
N LEU A 14 7.91 -40.95 -44.48
CA LEU A 14 7.93 -39.94 -43.43
C LEU A 14 6.49 -39.52 -43.12
N ALA A 15 5.86 -40.21 -42.18
CA ALA A 15 4.63 -39.73 -41.56
C ALA A 15 4.96 -38.49 -40.72
N ALA A 16 4.75 -37.31 -41.30
CA ALA A 16 4.78 -36.05 -40.58
C ALA A 16 3.60 -36.01 -39.59
N LEU A 17 3.82 -36.51 -38.38
CA LEU A 17 2.94 -36.24 -37.25
C LEU A 17 3.01 -34.74 -36.96
N PRO A 18 1.91 -33.98 -37.07
CA PRO A 18 1.89 -32.62 -36.59
C PRO A 18 2.09 -32.68 -35.07
N LEU A 19 3.27 -32.22 -34.62
CA LEU A 19 3.50 -31.85 -33.23
C LEU A 19 2.58 -30.67 -32.92
N ALA A 20 1.34 -30.97 -32.56
CA ALA A 20 0.50 -30.01 -31.87
C ALA A 20 1.21 -29.73 -30.53
N ALA A 21 1.97 -28.65 -30.50
CA ALA A 21 2.50 -28.09 -29.26
C ALA A 21 1.28 -27.62 -28.46
N TRP A 22 0.76 -28.49 -27.59
CA TRP A 22 -0.16 -28.08 -26.55
C TRP A 22 0.65 -27.18 -25.62
N ALA A 23 0.60 -25.87 -25.87
CA ALA A 23 0.98 -24.91 -24.86
C ALA A 23 0.05 -25.18 -23.67
N GLN A 24 0.57 -25.85 -22.64
CA GLN A 24 -0.17 -25.99 -21.40
C GLN A 24 -0.27 -24.58 -20.82
N ASP A 25 -1.44 -23.97 -20.95
CA ASP A 25 -1.74 -22.72 -20.27
C ASP A 25 -1.47 -22.93 -18.78
N GLY A 26 -0.46 -22.22 -18.29
CA GLY A 26 -0.04 -22.28 -16.90
C GLY A 26 -1.20 -21.89 -15.97
N PRO A 27 -1.05 -22.14 -14.66
CA PRO A 27 -2.10 -21.83 -13.68
C PRO A 27 -2.43 -20.33 -13.62
N VAL A 28 -1.49 -19.46 -13.98
CA VAL A 28 -1.64 -18.00 -13.99
C VAL A 28 -2.00 -17.52 -15.39
N GLN A 29 -3.14 -16.84 -15.52
CA GLN A 29 -3.61 -16.22 -16.75
C GLN A 29 -3.04 -14.81 -16.94
N ARG A 30 -3.01 -14.01 -15.87
CA ARG A 30 -2.54 -12.61 -15.91
C ARG A 30 -1.89 -12.24 -14.59
N LYS A 31 -0.76 -11.53 -14.67
CA LYS A 31 -0.04 -10.99 -13.51
C LYS A 31 0.24 -9.51 -13.75
N VAL A 32 -0.24 -8.66 -12.86
CA VAL A 32 0.04 -7.22 -12.88
C VAL A 32 1.02 -6.91 -11.76
N LEU A 33 2.08 -6.16 -12.06
CA LEU A 33 3.10 -5.76 -11.11
C LEU A 33 2.89 -4.30 -10.71
N GLY A 34 3.19 -3.98 -9.46
CA GLY A 34 3.28 -2.62 -8.95
C GLY A 34 4.56 -1.92 -9.39
N SER A 35 4.73 -0.66 -8.98
CA SER A 35 5.95 0.12 -9.23
C SER A 35 7.18 -0.41 -8.51
N ASP A 36 6.97 -1.20 -7.46
CA ASP A 36 7.96 -1.93 -6.67
C ASP A 36 8.35 -3.29 -7.29
N GLY A 37 7.73 -3.66 -8.42
CA GLY A 37 7.94 -4.95 -9.09
C GLY A 37 7.17 -6.11 -8.46
N GLN A 38 6.36 -5.86 -7.43
CA GLN A 38 5.64 -6.89 -6.69
C GLN A 38 4.26 -7.13 -7.30
N PRO A 39 3.72 -8.36 -7.26
CA PRO A 39 2.42 -8.63 -7.89
C PRO A 39 1.29 -7.93 -7.14
N THR A 40 0.58 -7.02 -7.79
CA THR A 40 -0.61 -6.36 -7.22
C THR A 40 -1.90 -7.08 -7.57
N LEU A 41 -1.87 -7.84 -8.67
CA LEU A 41 -2.97 -8.71 -9.11
C LEU A 41 -2.42 -9.97 -9.76
N VAL A 42 -2.97 -11.12 -9.38
CA VAL A 42 -2.75 -12.41 -10.03
C VAL A 42 -4.11 -13.00 -10.37
N GLU A 43 -4.39 -13.21 -11.64
CA GLU A 43 -5.60 -13.90 -12.09
C GLU A 43 -5.24 -15.29 -12.58
N PHE A 44 -6.03 -16.28 -12.15
CA PHE A 44 -5.80 -17.67 -12.51
C PHE A 44 -6.61 -18.07 -13.74
N SER A 45 -6.03 -18.95 -14.56
CA SER A 45 -6.70 -19.58 -15.69
C SER A 45 -7.71 -20.63 -15.21
N ALA A 46 -8.48 -21.21 -16.13
CA ALA A 46 -9.39 -22.31 -15.79
C ALA A 46 -8.63 -23.52 -15.18
N THR A 47 -7.43 -23.82 -15.68
CA THR A 47 -6.57 -24.90 -15.15
C THR A 47 -6.07 -24.57 -13.74
N GLY A 48 -5.68 -23.32 -13.48
CA GLY A 48 -5.32 -22.86 -12.14
C GLY A 48 -6.48 -22.95 -11.15
N ARG A 49 -7.66 -22.44 -11.52
CA ARG A 49 -8.86 -22.46 -10.66
C ARG A 49 -9.29 -23.87 -10.27
N ALA A 50 -9.11 -24.85 -11.15
CA ALA A 50 -9.44 -26.25 -10.88
C ALA A 50 -8.52 -26.91 -9.84
N THR A 51 -7.32 -26.38 -9.62
CA THR A 51 -6.30 -26.97 -8.74
C THR A 51 -6.08 -26.18 -7.46
N LEU A 52 -6.35 -24.87 -7.47
CA LEU A 52 -6.11 -23.98 -6.34
C LEU A 52 -7.36 -23.85 -5.45
N SER A 53 -7.23 -24.34 -4.22
CA SER A 53 -8.31 -24.30 -3.23
C SER A 53 -8.20 -23.11 -2.27
N ALA A 54 -9.34 -22.48 -1.97
CA ALA A 54 -9.46 -21.44 -0.95
C ALA A 54 -9.12 -21.95 0.46
N THR A 55 -9.31 -23.25 0.72
CA THR A 55 -8.90 -23.89 1.99
C THR A 55 -7.38 -23.79 2.20
N ASN A 56 -6.61 -23.75 1.12
CA ASN A 56 -5.16 -23.61 1.12
C ASN A 56 -4.68 -22.19 0.76
N ALA A 57 -5.52 -21.16 0.99
CA ALA A 57 -5.25 -19.77 0.60
C ALA A 57 -3.84 -19.26 0.96
N ALA A 58 -3.35 -19.59 2.17
CA ALA A 58 -2.03 -19.18 2.62
C ALA A 58 -0.88 -19.83 1.83
N GLN A 59 -1.06 -21.04 1.32
CA GLN A 59 -0.10 -21.72 0.45
C GLN A 59 -0.14 -21.13 -0.96
N VAL A 60 -1.34 -20.87 -1.48
CA VAL A 60 -1.53 -20.23 -2.79
C VAL A 60 -0.80 -18.87 -2.83
N LEU A 61 -0.94 -18.05 -1.78
CA LEU A 61 -0.21 -16.78 -1.68
C LEU A 61 1.31 -16.97 -1.70
N ARG A 62 1.85 -17.92 -0.92
CA ARG A 62 3.28 -18.21 -0.87
C ARG A 62 3.86 -18.67 -2.20
N GLN A 63 3.05 -19.30 -3.07
CA GLN A 63 3.48 -19.70 -4.41
C GLN A 63 3.57 -18.53 -5.39
N GLN A 64 2.85 -17.44 -5.13
CA GLN A 64 2.74 -16.31 -6.06
C GLN A 64 3.54 -15.08 -5.65
N LEU A 65 3.91 -14.99 -4.37
CA LEU A 65 4.62 -13.88 -3.76
C LEU A 65 6.01 -14.32 -3.28
N PRO A 66 7.03 -13.44 -3.33
CA PRO A 66 8.38 -13.75 -2.86
C PRO A 66 8.44 -13.66 -1.32
N VAL A 67 7.69 -14.53 -0.63
CA VAL A 67 7.64 -14.58 0.84
C VAL A 67 8.97 -15.12 1.38
N GLY A 68 9.72 -14.28 2.09
CA GLY A 68 10.97 -14.67 2.72
C GLY A 68 10.78 -15.51 3.99
N SER A 69 11.87 -16.06 4.51
CA SER A 69 11.84 -16.84 5.76
C SER A 69 11.53 -16.01 7.01
N GLN A 70 11.67 -14.68 6.91
CA GLN A 70 11.37 -13.73 7.98
C GLN A 70 9.98 -13.10 7.82
N ASP A 71 9.29 -13.40 6.72
CA ASP A 71 7.96 -12.90 6.42
C ASP A 71 6.89 -13.87 6.89
N GLU A 72 5.81 -13.33 7.42
CA GLU A 72 4.60 -14.06 7.76
C GLU A 72 3.40 -13.39 7.11
N LEU A 73 2.55 -14.20 6.48
CA LEU A 73 1.23 -13.79 6.02
C LEU A 73 0.19 -14.33 7.01
N ARG A 74 -0.33 -13.46 7.87
CA ARG A 74 -1.31 -13.82 8.90
C ARG A 74 -2.71 -13.49 8.44
N ALA A 75 -3.66 -14.42 8.59
CA ALA A 75 -5.05 -14.16 8.25
C ALA A 75 -5.61 -13.00 9.10
N ALA A 76 -6.21 -12.01 8.44
CA ALA A 76 -6.68 -10.78 9.07
C ALA A 76 -8.20 -10.64 9.00
N ARG A 77 -8.82 -10.99 7.87
CA ARG A 77 -10.27 -10.89 7.68
C ARG A 77 -10.77 -11.94 6.70
N PHE A 78 -11.98 -12.43 6.95
CA PHE A 78 -12.74 -13.24 6.01
C PHE A 78 -14.10 -12.59 5.77
N SER A 79 -14.57 -12.61 4.53
CA SER A 79 -15.91 -12.15 4.16
C SER A 79 -16.44 -12.93 2.97
N ALA A 80 -17.74 -13.13 2.91
CA ALA A 80 -18.42 -13.66 1.73
C ALA A 80 -19.41 -12.62 1.19
N ASP A 81 -19.61 -12.59 -0.12
CA ASP A 81 -20.60 -11.73 -0.77
C ASP A 81 -21.85 -12.53 -1.18
N GLN A 82 -22.87 -11.81 -1.66
CA GLN A 82 -24.13 -12.41 -2.10
C GLN A 82 -24.01 -13.17 -3.44
N LEU A 83 -22.91 -12.98 -4.17
CA LEU A 83 -22.64 -13.62 -5.48
C LEU A 83 -21.90 -14.96 -5.32
N GLY A 84 -21.57 -15.32 -4.08
CA GLY A 84 -20.88 -16.56 -3.71
C GLY A 84 -19.36 -16.47 -3.75
N PHE A 85 -18.80 -15.26 -3.83
CA PHE A 85 -17.37 -15.04 -3.62
C PHE A 85 -17.03 -15.00 -2.13
N THR A 86 -15.85 -15.50 -1.82
CA THR A 86 -15.21 -15.40 -0.52
C THR A 86 -13.90 -14.63 -0.68
N HIS A 87 -13.64 -13.73 0.26
CA HIS A 87 -12.46 -12.90 0.32
C HIS A 87 -11.73 -13.18 1.63
N GLN A 88 -10.52 -13.70 1.55
CA GLN A 88 -9.65 -13.90 2.71
C GLN A 88 -8.47 -12.95 2.63
N ARG A 89 -8.43 -11.96 3.52
CA ARG A 89 -7.33 -10.99 3.63
C ARG A 89 -6.27 -11.50 4.59
N PHE A 90 -5.02 -11.27 4.22
CA PHE A 90 -3.80 -11.57 4.95
C PHE A 90 -3.01 -10.28 5.16
N GLN A 91 -2.46 -10.12 6.35
CA GLN A 91 -1.57 -9.02 6.73
C GLN A 91 -0.13 -9.54 6.71
N GLN A 92 0.78 -8.80 6.08
CA GLN A 92 2.21 -9.11 6.14
C GLN A 92 2.81 -8.67 7.48
N TYR A 93 3.67 -9.52 8.01
CA TYR A 93 4.56 -9.24 9.14
C TYR A 93 5.98 -9.60 8.73
N PHE A 94 6.96 -8.81 9.17
CA PHE A 94 8.38 -9.08 8.98
C PHE A 94 9.05 -9.10 10.36
N LYS A 95 9.71 -10.22 10.70
CA LYS A 95 10.31 -10.45 12.04
C LYS A 95 9.32 -10.15 13.18
N GLY A 96 8.05 -10.51 12.99
CA GLY A 96 6.96 -10.30 13.95
C GLY A 96 6.38 -8.87 13.99
N VAL A 97 6.90 -7.92 13.23
CA VAL A 97 6.38 -6.54 13.15
C VAL A 97 5.45 -6.41 11.96
N LYS A 98 4.27 -5.79 12.17
CA LYS A 98 3.30 -5.54 11.09
C LYS A 98 3.88 -4.58 10.07
N VAL A 99 3.79 -4.95 8.80
CA VAL A 99 4.17 -4.08 7.68
C VAL A 99 2.94 -3.26 7.27
N GLU A 100 2.97 -1.95 7.50
CA GLU A 100 1.84 -1.09 7.16
C GLU A 100 1.60 -1.05 5.64
N HIS A 101 0.33 -0.94 5.27
CA HIS A 101 -0.17 -1.02 3.88
C HIS A 101 0.07 -2.34 3.13
N ALA A 102 0.93 -3.24 3.63
CA ALA A 102 1.18 -4.53 3.02
C ALA A 102 0.14 -5.59 3.43
N SER A 103 -0.90 -5.74 2.62
CA SER A 103 -1.92 -6.74 2.84
C SER A 103 -2.46 -7.29 1.52
N TYR A 104 -2.77 -8.58 1.53
CA TYR A 104 -3.12 -9.34 0.34
C TYR A 104 -4.42 -10.10 0.53
N SER A 105 -5.25 -10.19 -0.51
CA SER A 105 -6.56 -10.82 -0.48
C SER A 105 -6.63 -11.96 -1.48
N VAL A 106 -7.15 -13.09 -1.04
CA VAL A 106 -7.48 -14.25 -1.88
C VAL A 106 -8.96 -14.19 -2.20
N HIS A 107 -9.29 -14.11 -3.49
CA HIS A 107 -10.66 -14.09 -4.00
C HIS A 107 -10.98 -15.47 -4.55
N ALA A 108 -12.00 -16.12 -3.98
CA ALA A 108 -12.41 -17.46 -4.38
C ALA A 108 -13.92 -17.56 -4.56
N ARG A 109 -14.36 -18.53 -5.36
CA ARG A 109 -15.77 -18.86 -5.57
C ARG A 109 -15.91 -20.37 -5.61
N GLN A 110 -16.88 -20.93 -4.88
CA GLN A 110 -17.04 -22.39 -4.76
C GLN A 110 -15.73 -23.11 -4.39
N ASN A 111 -14.98 -22.56 -3.43
CA ASN A 111 -13.67 -23.04 -2.98
C ASN A 111 -12.54 -23.00 -4.05
N GLN A 112 -12.78 -22.46 -5.25
CA GLN A 112 -11.76 -22.28 -6.29
C GLN A 112 -11.21 -20.85 -6.27
N VAL A 113 -9.89 -20.70 -6.18
CA VAL A 113 -9.25 -19.38 -6.19
C VAL A 113 -9.31 -18.77 -7.60
N GLN A 114 -9.95 -17.61 -7.71
CA GLN A 114 -10.14 -16.87 -8.97
C GLN A 114 -8.99 -15.88 -9.20
N SER A 115 -8.65 -15.12 -8.15
CA SER A 115 -7.59 -14.14 -8.21
C SER A 115 -7.02 -13.84 -6.82
N LEU A 116 -5.84 -13.24 -6.82
CA LEU A 116 -5.19 -12.66 -5.65
C LEU A 116 -5.00 -11.16 -5.93
N SER A 117 -5.25 -10.29 -4.94
CA SER A 117 -4.96 -8.86 -5.08
C SER A 117 -4.48 -8.22 -3.78
N GLY A 118 -3.64 -7.19 -3.89
CA GLY A 118 -3.17 -6.41 -2.74
C GLY A 118 -1.74 -5.94 -2.92
N ASP A 119 -1.11 -5.59 -1.80
CA ASP A 119 0.27 -5.09 -1.79
C ASP A 119 1.13 -6.00 -0.89
N PHE A 120 2.35 -6.30 -1.34
CA PHE A 120 3.30 -7.11 -0.62
C PHE A 120 4.70 -6.50 -0.75
N GLU A 121 5.34 -6.24 0.39
CA GLU A 121 6.63 -5.55 0.42
C GLU A 121 7.77 -6.56 0.48
N ALA A 122 8.67 -6.53 -0.50
CA ALA A 122 9.91 -7.29 -0.44
C ALA A 122 10.91 -6.59 0.48
N ILE A 123 11.02 -7.08 1.72
CA ILE A 123 11.90 -6.48 2.73
C ILE A 123 13.26 -7.17 2.73
N ASN A 124 14.34 -6.37 2.76
CA ASN A 124 15.69 -6.90 2.92
C ASN A 124 15.81 -7.65 4.26
N SER A 125 16.24 -8.91 4.21
CA SER A 125 16.40 -9.78 5.38
C SER A 125 17.35 -9.22 6.45
N GLN A 126 18.27 -8.35 6.07
CA GLN A 126 19.22 -7.67 6.96
C GLN A 126 18.63 -6.48 7.72
N LEU A 127 17.41 -6.03 7.38
CA LEU A 127 16.76 -4.93 8.09
C LEU A 127 16.54 -5.28 9.57
N SER A 128 17.02 -4.44 10.47
CA SER A 128 16.78 -4.57 11.91
C SER A 128 15.41 -3.99 12.26
N VAL A 129 14.64 -4.74 13.05
CA VAL A 129 13.36 -4.28 13.62
C VAL A 129 13.51 -3.81 15.07
N GLN A 130 14.75 -3.68 15.56
CA GLN A 130 15.01 -3.20 16.92
C GLN A 130 14.84 -1.68 16.97
N PRO A 131 13.88 -1.15 17.75
CA PRO A 131 13.72 0.30 17.89
C PRO A 131 14.90 0.89 18.67
N THR A 132 15.42 2.02 18.19
CA THR A 132 16.42 2.83 18.90
C THR A 132 15.78 3.86 19.84
N LEU A 133 14.48 4.14 19.66
CA LEU A 133 13.69 5.05 20.48
C LEU A 133 12.60 4.29 21.24
N GLY A 134 12.39 4.63 22.50
CA GLY A 134 11.25 4.16 23.27
C GLY A 134 9.94 4.79 22.77
N ALA A 135 8.81 4.10 22.96
CA ALA A 135 7.50 4.55 22.47
C ALA A 135 7.11 5.96 22.95
N LYS A 136 7.38 6.30 24.22
CA LYS A 136 7.09 7.62 24.79
C LYS A 136 7.88 8.74 24.09
N GLU A 137 9.14 8.49 23.80
CA GLU A 137 10.01 9.46 23.14
C GLU A 137 9.61 9.63 21.67
N ALA A 138 9.34 8.54 20.96
CA ALA A 138 8.85 8.56 19.59
C ALA A 138 7.55 9.37 19.46
N LEU A 139 6.59 9.16 20.38
CA LEU A 139 5.35 9.93 20.41
C LEU A 139 5.60 11.42 20.68
N GLY A 140 6.47 11.75 21.63
CA GLY A 140 6.84 13.14 21.93
C GLY A 140 7.41 13.87 20.71
N ARG A 141 8.32 13.23 19.98
CA ARG A 141 8.89 13.75 18.74
C ARG A 141 7.84 13.90 17.63
N CYS A 142 6.93 12.93 17.49
CA CYS A 142 5.83 13.00 16.52
C CYS A 142 4.92 14.21 16.78
N MET A 143 4.49 14.42 18.03
CA MET A 143 3.65 15.57 18.40
C MET A 143 4.34 16.91 18.16
N GLN A 144 5.65 16.99 18.41
CA GLN A 144 6.43 18.20 18.11
C GLN A 144 6.50 18.48 16.60
N ALA A 145 6.74 17.44 15.78
CA ALA A 145 6.78 17.57 14.32
C ALA A 145 5.42 18.03 13.76
N LEU A 146 4.32 17.44 14.23
CA LEU A 146 2.96 17.85 13.83
C LEU A 146 2.68 19.32 14.18
N ARG A 147 3.06 19.77 15.38
CA ARG A 147 2.92 21.17 15.79
C ARG A 147 3.74 22.11 14.92
N SER A 148 4.96 21.73 14.56
CA SER A 148 5.82 22.54 13.68
C SER A 148 5.23 22.66 12.28
N GLN A 149 4.71 21.57 11.69
CA GLN A 149 4.05 21.58 10.39
C GLN A 149 2.79 22.46 10.39
N LEU A 150 1.98 22.40 11.45
CA LEU A 150 0.83 23.29 11.61
C LEU A 150 1.24 24.76 11.63
N CYS A 151 2.30 25.10 12.38
CA CYS A 151 2.80 26.47 12.48
C CYS A 151 3.35 27.00 11.13
N THR A 152 4.10 26.18 10.38
CA THR A 152 4.63 26.58 9.07
C THR A 152 3.54 26.67 8.00
N GLN A 153 2.49 25.85 8.09
CA GLN A 153 1.34 25.94 7.19
C GLN A 153 0.53 27.21 7.44
N THR A 154 0.33 27.62 8.70
CA THR A 154 -0.29 28.91 9.03
C THR A 154 0.57 30.10 8.61
N ALA A 155 1.90 30.03 8.77
CA ALA A 155 2.80 31.08 8.30
C ALA A 155 2.84 31.18 6.77
N GLY A 156 2.84 30.05 6.05
CA GLY A 156 2.77 30.01 4.59
C GLY A 156 1.48 30.60 4.02
N MET A 157 0.34 30.39 4.70
CA MET A 157 -0.92 31.05 4.35
C MET A 157 -0.89 32.57 4.61
N LEU A 158 -0.25 33.02 5.69
CA LEU A 158 -0.10 34.45 6.00
C LEU A 158 0.88 35.17 5.04
N THR A 159 1.90 34.49 4.52
CA THR A 159 2.85 35.08 3.55
C THR A 159 2.30 35.27 2.13
N LYS A 160 1.14 34.69 1.78
CA LYS A 160 0.45 35.01 0.52
C LYS A 160 -0.41 36.27 0.59
N THR A 161 -0.65 36.80 1.79
CA THR A 161 -1.43 38.03 2.01
C THR A 161 -0.81 38.86 3.11
N SER A 162 0.43 39.32 2.92
CA SER A 162 0.89 40.59 3.46
C SER A 162 2.37 40.77 3.14
N THR A 163 2.65 41.72 2.25
CA THR A 163 3.79 42.59 2.45
C THR A 163 3.63 43.22 3.83
N CYS A 164 4.31 42.68 4.84
CA CYS A 164 4.51 43.39 6.10
C CYS A 164 5.35 44.64 5.76
N PRO A 165 4.83 45.87 5.92
CA PRO A 165 5.66 47.04 5.72
C PRO A 165 6.73 47.02 6.81
N ARG A 166 8.01 46.95 6.40
CA ARG A 166 9.14 47.29 7.27
C ARG A 166 8.88 48.70 7.78
N ASN A 167 8.64 48.85 9.08
CA ASN A 167 8.62 50.15 9.74
C ASN A 167 10.08 50.62 9.91
N PRO A 168 10.55 51.65 9.18
CA PRO A 168 11.83 52.26 9.47
C PRO A 168 11.60 53.36 10.51
N SER A 169 12.05 53.10 11.74
CA SER A 169 12.57 54.10 12.69
C SER A 169 12.00 55.54 12.61
N GLY A 170 11.11 55.91 13.54
CA GLY A 170 10.85 57.33 13.85
C GLY A 170 9.58 57.61 14.68
N PRO A 171 9.62 58.46 15.74
CA PRO A 171 8.51 58.66 16.67
C PRO A 171 7.70 59.94 16.40
N ALA A 172 6.37 59.86 16.45
CA ALA A 172 5.42 60.98 16.68
C ALA A 172 3.99 60.40 16.75
N ARG A 173 2.99 60.91 17.45
CA ARG A 173 2.78 61.88 18.53
C ARG A 173 1.34 61.61 19.03
N ARG A 174 1.05 62.08 20.24
CA ARG A 174 -0.28 62.06 20.89
C ARG A 174 -1.38 62.74 20.05
N ALA A 175 -2.58 62.19 20.10
CA ALA A 175 -3.90 62.84 20.14
C ALA A 175 -4.96 61.71 20.12
N ALA A 176 -6.06 61.67 20.86
CA ALA A 176 -6.67 62.59 21.80
C ALA A 176 -7.51 61.77 22.81
N GLU A 177 -7.61 62.28 24.01
CA GLU A 177 -8.52 61.86 25.08
C GLU A 177 -9.98 62.26 24.78
N ASN A 178 -10.89 61.45 25.32
CA ASN A 178 -12.20 61.77 25.92
C ASN A 178 -13.36 62.35 25.08
N SER A 179 -14.43 61.54 24.98
CA SER A 179 -15.81 62.00 25.22
C SER A 179 -16.75 60.85 25.68
N MET A 180 -17.36 61.04 26.86
CA MET A 180 -18.52 60.31 27.43
C MET A 180 -19.72 60.31 26.45
N THR A 181 -20.61 59.33 26.33
CA THR A 181 -21.60 58.83 27.33
C THR A 181 -22.36 57.60 26.76
N PRO A 182 -23.12 56.82 27.58
CA PRO A 182 -23.48 55.42 27.30
C PRO A 182 -24.94 55.23 26.86
N LEU A 183 -25.20 54.33 25.90
CA LEU A 183 -26.50 53.68 25.70
C LEU A 183 -26.31 52.29 25.09
N GLY A 184 -26.95 51.27 25.68
CA GLY A 184 -27.20 49.99 25.02
C GLY A 184 -26.49 48.79 25.63
N GLN A 185 -26.99 48.34 26.78
CA GLN A 185 -26.79 46.98 27.28
C GLN A 185 -27.35 45.96 26.26
N ARG A 186 -26.49 45.13 25.67
CA ARG A 186 -26.85 43.78 25.22
C ARG A 186 -25.80 42.80 25.72
N GLN A 187 -26.26 41.89 26.57
CA GLN A 187 -25.55 40.72 27.08
C GLN A 187 -24.97 39.87 25.94
N TYR A 188 -23.70 39.46 26.10
CA TYR A 188 -23.20 38.17 25.65
C TYR A 188 -22.30 37.60 26.76
N PRO A 189 -22.66 36.46 27.40
CA PRO A 189 -21.78 35.77 28.32
C PRO A 189 -21.00 34.70 27.56
N MET A 190 -19.68 34.84 27.50
CA MET A 190 -18.70 33.78 27.75
C MET A 190 -17.31 34.30 27.39
N GLN A 191 -16.45 34.30 28.41
CA GLN A 191 -15.04 34.64 28.33
C GLN A 191 -14.35 33.71 27.32
N GLN A 192 -14.12 34.20 26.10
CA GLN A 192 -12.95 33.74 25.34
C GLN A 192 -11.75 34.49 25.90
N GLN A 193 -11.11 33.85 26.87
CA GLN A 193 -9.78 34.19 27.32
C GLN A 193 -8.81 33.86 26.17
N TRP A 194 -8.64 34.81 25.25
CA TRP A 194 -7.53 34.82 24.31
C TRP A 194 -6.26 35.04 25.13
N GLN A 195 -5.63 33.95 25.57
CA GLN A 195 -4.24 34.01 26.02
C GLN A 195 -3.37 34.22 24.78
N GLU A 196 -2.73 35.38 24.77
CA GLU A 196 -1.71 35.80 23.83
C GLU A 196 -0.63 34.73 23.73
N LEU A 197 -0.39 34.24 22.51
CA LEU A 197 0.83 33.51 22.17
C LEU A 197 1.97 34.53 22.13
N SER A 198 2.62 34.74 23.26
CA SER A 198 3.94 35.37 23.30
C SER A 198 4.95 34.38 22.72
N CYS A 199 5.37 34.61 21.47
CA CYS A 199 6.61 34.06 20.95
C CYS A 199 7.79 34.71 21.69
N LEU A 200 8.49 33.90 22.49
CA LEU A 200 9.91 34.07 22.83
C LEU A 200 10.60 32.72 22.64
#